data_AF-A0A9W9BV50-F1
#
_entry.id   AF-A0A9W9BV50-F1
#
_cell.length_a   1.000
_cell.length_b   1.000
_cell.length_c   1.000
_cell.angle_alpha   90.00
_cell.angle_beta   90.00
_cell.angle_gamma   90.00
#
_symmetry.space_group_name_H-M   'P 1'
#
loop_
_entity.id
_entity.type
_entity.pdbx_description
1 polymer ?
#
loop_
_entity_poly.entity_id
_entity_poly.type
_entity_poly.pdbx_seq_one_letter_code
_entity_poly.pdbx_strand_id
1 'polypeptide(L)'
;MTVVAGSLGTALRFGDHKLKASSHDSAPIHDGTKGKNSESPVEGSNNVSASEFAATIGKDVKELLEQSIIQNTTAFEGDAGGPDAFIGSRTETALLGFARDHLGMRNLAEERSNANIVQVVPFDSAVKCSAAVAKLSDGRYRMYVKGASEILLGKCDNIVTDASKELIAGPMTGDNHQALEHVITA
;
A
#
# COMPACT_ATOMS: atom_id res chain seq x y z
N MET A 1 -0.03 -7.93 14.01
CA MET A 1 -0.40 -8.14 12.59
C MET A 1 0.43 -7.17 11.77
N THR A 2 0.96 -7.59 10.62
CA THR A 2 1.86 -6.77 9.77
C THR A 2 1.30 -6.69 8.35
N VAL A 3 1.74 -5.68 7.60
CA VAL A 3 1.46 -5.63 6.16
C VAL A 3 2.36 -6.65 5.46
N VAL A 4 1.74 -7.62 4.79
CA VAL A 4 2.46 -8.74 4.15
C VAL A 4 2.61 -8.58 2.64
N ALA A 5 1.72 -7.79 2.03
CA ALA A 5 1.74 -7.46 0.62
C ALA A 5 1.11 -6.08 0.41
N GLY A 6 1.46 -5.43 -0.70
CA GLY A 6 0.92 -4.12 -1.05
C GLY A 6 1.28 -3.72 -2.46
N SER A 7 0.45 -2.83 -3.04
CA SER A 7 0.68 -2.21 -4.35
C SER A 7 0.55 -0.70 -4.22
N LEU A 8 1.46 0.04 -4.86
CA LEU A 8 1.41 1.49 -4.96
C LEU A 8 1.45 1.89 -6.44
N GLY A 9 0.34 2.43 -6.92
CA GLY A 9 0.11 2.59 -8.35
C GLY A 9 0.03 1.22 -9.06
N THR A 10 0.32 1.21 -10.36
CA THR A 10 0.21 0.00 -11.18
C THR A 10 1.49 -0.82 -11.23
N ALA A 11 2.64 -0.23 -10.89
CA ALA A 11 3.97 -0.81 -11.16
C ALA A 11 4.74 -1.25 -9.91
N LEU A 12 4.55 -0.63 -8.75
CA LEU A 12 5.31 -0.95 -7.53
C LEU A 12 4.50 -1.89 -6.64
N ARG A 13 5.05 -3.07 -6.33
CA ARG A 13 4.41 -4.08 -5.48
C ARG A 13 5.43 -4.80 -4.60
N PHE A 14 4.96 -5.39 -3.52
CA PHE A 14 5.73 -6.30 -2.68
C PHE A 14 4.83 -7.39 -2.11
N GLY A 15 5.45 -8.50 -1.70
CA GLY A 15 4.73 -9.60 -1.06
C GLY A 15 3.91 -10.48 -2.00
N ASP A 16 4.24 -10.48 -3.31
CA ASP A 16 3.72 -11.42 -4.31
C ASP A 16 4.27 -12.85 -4.03
N HIS A 17 3.88 -13.43 -2.89
CA HIS A 17 3.96 -14.86 -2.68
C HIS A 17 2.85 -15.51 -3.51
N LYS A 18 3.12 -15.85 -4.79
CA LYS A 18 2.21 -16.70 -5.58
C LYS A 18 1.79 -17.90 -4.71
N LEU A 19 0.47 -18.03 -4.56
CA LEU A 19 -0.31 -19.24 -4.32
C LEU A 19 0.57 -20.49 -4.49
N LYS A 20 0.78 -21.26 -3.42
CA LYS A 20 1.39 -22.59 -3.52
C LYS A 20 0.60 -23.38 -4.57
N ALA A 21 1.20 -23.60 -5.73
CA ALA A 21 0.80 -24.67 -6.61
C ALA A 21 0.80 -25.95 -5.76
N SER A 22 -0.37 -26.54 -5.57
CA SER A 22 -0.48 -27.88 -5.01
C SER A 22 0.30 -28.80 -5.93
N SER A 23 1.51 -29.18 -5.54
CA SER A 23 2.25 -30.26 -6.16
C SER A 23 1.52 -31.56 -5.86
N HIS A 24 0.52 -31.88 -6.68
CA HIS A 24 -0.02 -33.21 -6.77
C HIS A 24 1.03 -34.09 -7.43
N ASP A 25 1.38 -35.14 -6.70
CA ASP A 25 2.23 -36.26 -7.05
C ASP A 25 2.06 -36.75 -8.50
N SER A 26 3.16 -36.93 -9.24
CA SER A 26 3.29 -38.00 -10.24
C SER A 26 4.75 -38.18 -10.70
N ALA A 27 5.17 -39.45 -10.72
CA ALA A 27 6.53 -39.98 -10.86
C ALA A 27 7.21 -39.73 -12.23
N PRO A 28 8.55 -39.93 -12.34
CA PRO A 28 9.29 -39.66 -13.58
C PRO A 28 9.31 -40.89 -14.50
N ILE A 29 9.06 -40.68 -15.80
CA ILE A 29 9.45 -41.63 -16.86
C ILE A 29 10.16 -40.86 -17.99
N HIS A 30 11.31 -41.42 -18.33
CA HIS A 30 12.31 -41.10 -19.35
C HIS A 30 11.71 -41.00 -20.78
N ASP A 31 12.20 -40.08 -21.63
CA ASP A 31 12.96 -40.37 -22.87
C ASP A 31 13.13 -39.09 -23.75
N GLY A 32 14.27 -38.96 -24.43
CA GLY A 32 14.76 -37.72 -25.00
C GLY A 32 14.18 -37.32 -26.38
N THR A 33 14.40 -36.05 -26.78
CA THR A 33 14.80 -35.59 -28.14
C THR A 33 14.91 -34.05 -28.18
N LYS A 34 15.93 -33.54 -28.89
CA LYS A 34 16.27 -32.12 -29.17
C LYS A 34 15.14 -31.30 -29.81
N GLY A 35 15.01 -30.03 -29.41
CA GLY A 35 14.20 -29.01 -30.09
C GLY A 35 14.51 -27.58 -29.62
N LYS A 36 14.49 -26.62 -30.55
CA LYS A 36 15.04 -25.25 -30.51
C LYS A 36 14.25 -24.24 -29.65
N ASN A 37 14.96 -23.19 -29.22
CA ASN A 37 14.51 -21.85 -28.79
C ASN A 37 13.02 -21.52 -28.94
N SER A 38 12.41 -21.20 -27.81
CA SER A 38 11.49 -20.06 -27.67
C SER A 38 11.73 -19.49 -26.28
N GLU A 39 12.42 -18.35 -26.22
CA GLU A 39 12.51 -17.54 -24.99
C GLU A 39 11.12 -16.96 -24.73
N SER A 40 10.35 -17.68 -23.91
CA SER A 40 9.18 -17.15 -23.24
C SER A 40 9.63 -16.04 -22.28
N PRO A 41 8.90 -14.91 -22.17
CA PRO A 41 9.23 -13.87 -21.20
C PRO A 41 9.24 -14.48 -19.81
N VAL A 42 10.35 -14.25 -19.11
CA VAL A 42 10.65 -14.74 -17.77
C VAL A 42 9.51 -14.31 -16.83
N GLU A 43 8.65 -15.25 -16.43
CA GLU A 43 7.84 -15.11 -15.21
C GLU A 43 8.80 -15.13 -14.02
N GLY A 44 9.44 -13.98 -13.76
CA GLY A 44 10.24 -13.76 -12.59
C GLY A 44 9.33 -13.52 -11.40
N SER A 45 9.22 -14.50 -10.52
CA SER A 45 8.81 -14.31 -9.12
C SER A 45 9.84 -13.39 -8.42
N ASN A 46 9.83 -12.10 -8.74
CA ASN A 46 10.54 -11.10 -7.96
C ASN A 46 9.73 -10.86 -6.69
N ASN A 47 9.97 -11.67 -5.67
CA ASN A 47 9.42 -11.43 -4.34
C ASN A 47 10.15 -10.23 -3.72
N VAL A 48 9.72 -9.02 -4.10
CA VAL A 48 10.23 -7.77 -3.53
C VAL A 48 9.81 -7.72 -2.06
N SER A 49 10.77 -7.45 -1.17
CA SER A 49 10.49 -7.24 0.25
C SER A 49 9.86 -5.88 0.51
N ALA A 50 9.18 -5.72 1.66
CA ALA A 50 8.62 -4.43 2.08
C ALA A 50 9.69 -3.31 2.14
N SER A 51 10.91 -3.65 2.58
CA SER A 51 12.03 -2.71 2.67
C SER A 51 12.57 -2.30 1.30
N GLU A 52 12.74 -3.25 0.38
CA GLU A 52 13.16 -2.95 -1.00
C GLU A 52 12.10 -2.11 -1.71
N PHE A 53 10.83 -2.48 -1.57
CA PHE A 53 9.72 -1.70 -2.08
C PHE A 53 9.74 -0.27 -1.54
N ALA A 54 9.83 -0.08 -0.23
CA ALA A 54 9.88 1.25 0.36
C ALA A 54 11.12 2.04 -0.09
N ALA A 55 12.25 1.39 -0.36
CA ALA A 55 13.44 2.05 -0.90
C ALA A 55 13.26 2.56 -2.34
N THR A 56 12.36 1.95 -3.13
CA THR A 56 12.06 2.42 -4.49
C THR A 56 11.11 3.61 -4.56
N ILE A 57 10.37 3.91 -3.48
CA ILE A 57 9.39 4.99 -3.46
C ILE A 57 10.11 6.34 -3.39
N GLY A 58 9.74 7.26 -4.29
CA GLY A 58 10.25 8.62 -4.30
C GLY A 58 9.90 9.37 -3.02
N LYS A 59 10.76 10.31 -2.62
CA LYS A 59 10.68 10.99 -1.31
C LYS A 59 9.30 11.60 -1.03
N ASP A 60 8.78 12.42 -1.94
CA ASP A 60 7.51 13.13 -1.75
C ASP A 60 6.31 12.17 -1.70
N VAL A 61 6.38 11.08 -2.45
CA VAL A 61 5.34 10.03 -2.45
C VAL A 61 5.36 9.26 -1.14
N LYS A 62 6.56 8.97 -0.61
CA LYS A 62 6.77 8.32 0.68
C LYS A 62 6.23 9.18 1.82
N GLU A 63 6.57 10.48 1.85
CA GLU A 63 6.05 11.44 2.83
C GLU A 63 4.52 11.54 2.77
N LEU A 64 3.94 11.58 1.56
CA LEU A 64 2.48 11.61 1.41
C LEU A 64 1.81 10.32 1.92
N LEU A 65 2.40 9.15 1.62
CA LEU A 65 1.89 7.86 2.07
C LEU A 65 1.95 7.74 3.60
N GLU A 66 3.07 8.16 4.18
CA GLU A 66 3.26 8.24 5.63
C GLU A 66 2.19 9.14 6.28
N GLN A 67 2.02 10.36 5.77
CA GLN A 67 0.99 11.29 6.25
C GLN A 67 -0.42 10.69 6.13
N SER A 68 -0.73 10.00 5.04
CA SER A 68 -2.03 9.35 4.85
C SER A 68 -2.32 8.31 5.93
N ILE A 69 -1.32 7.52 6.32
CA ILE A 69 -1.43 6.53 7.39
C ILE A 69 -1.61 7.21 8.74
N ILE A 70 -0.74 8.17 9.09
CA ILE A 70 -0.71 8.82 10.40
C ILE A 70 -1.96 9.66 10.67
N GLN A 71 -2.42 10.40 9.67
CA GLN A 71 -3.49 11.37 9.85
C GLN A 71 -4.88 10.75 9.74
N ASN A 72 -5.04 9.62 9.03
CA ASN A 72 -6.30 8.88 8.93
C ASN A 72 -6.26 7.56 9.72
N THR A 73 -5.63 7.57 10.89
CA THR A 73 -5.70 6.44 11.85
C THR A 73 -6.23 6.90 13.19
N THR A 74 -7.00 6.04 13.84
CA THR A 74 -7.47 6.24 15.22
C THR A 74 -6.64 5.48 16.24
N ALA A 75 -5.72 4.61 15.78
CA ALA A 75 -4.79 3.90 16.64
C ALA A 75 -3.79 4.86 17.32
N PHE A 76 -3.26 4.46 18.47
CA PHE A 76 -2.31 5.25 19.26
C PHE A 76 -1.13 4.39 19.73
N GLU A 77 -0.05 5.03 20.18
CA GLU A 77 1.12 4.33 20.73
C GLU A 77 0.73 3.60 22.02
N GLY A 78 1.15 2.33 22.12
CA GLY A 78 1.01 1.57 23.36
C GLY A 78 1.99 2.05 24.43
N ASP A 79 1.83 1.52 25.65
CA ASP A 79 2.72 1.86 26.76
C ASP A 79 4.17 1.45 26.48
N ALA A 80 5.11 2.30 26.91
CA ALA A 80 6.53 2.00 26.79
C ALA A 80 6.88 0.69 27.54
N GLY A 81 7.39 -0.31 26.80
CA GLY A 81 7.69 -1.63 27.34
C GLY A 81 6.49 -2.60 27.38
N GLY A 82 5.34 -2.20 26.87
CA GLY A 82 4.19 -3.07 26.64
C GLY A 82 4.40 -4.06 25.49
N PRO A 83 3.55 -5.11 25.39
CA PRO A 83 3.69 -6.14 24.36
C PRO A 83 3.35 -5.63 22.95
N ASP A 84 2.50 -4.60 22.85
CA ASP A 84 2.03 -4.03 21.59
C ASP A 84 2.49 -2.59 21.44
N ALA A 85 3.18 -2.28 20.33
CA ALA A 85 3.65 -0.92 20.07
C ALA A 85 2.52 0.06 19.69
N PHE A 86 1.41 -0.45 19.15
CA PHE A 86 0.25 0.35 18.78
C PHE A 86 -1.04 -0.35 19.22
N ILE A 87 -2.00 0.43 19.71
CA ILE A 87 -3.31 -0.02 20.16
C ILE A 87 -4.38 0.56 19.22
N GLY A 88 -5.21 -0.30 18.64
CA GLY A 88 -6.26 0.09 17.68
C GLY A 88 -6.73 -1.09 16.83
N SER A 89 -7.38 -0.79 15.69
CA SER A 89 -7.80 -1.86 14.77
C SER A 89 -6.59 -2.57 14.16
N ARG A 90 -6.72 -3.86 13.83
CA ARG A 90 -5.62 -4.66 13.27
C ARG A 90 -5.01 -4.06 12.00
N THR A 91 -5.85 -3.48 11.15
CA THR A 91 -5.41 -2.81 9.91
C THR A 91 -4.62 -1.54 10.23
N GLU A 92 -5.10 -0.73 11.17
CA GLU A 92 -4.44 0.52 11.54
C GLU A 92 -3.09 0.29 12.23
N THR A 93 -3.02 -0.67 13.14
CA THR A 93 -1.77 -1.00 13.84
C THR A 93 -0.75 -1.61 12.87
N ALA A 94 -1.19 -2.42 11.90
CA ALA A 94 -0.32 -2.93 10.83
C ALA A 94 0.21 -1.81 9.92
N LEU A 95 -0.63 -0.86 9.52
CA LEU A 95 -0.21 0.29 8.70
C LEU A 95 0.75 1.21 9.47
N LEU A 96 0.49 1.48 10.75
CA LEU A 96 1.42 2.24 11.61
C LEU A 96 2.76 1.53 11.77
N GLY A 97 2.76 0.21 11.95
CA GLY A 97 3.97 -0.60 11.95
C GLY A 97 4.74 -0.47 10.63
N PHE A 98 4.05 -0.58 9.50
CA PHE A 98 4.67 -0.40 8.17
C PHE A 98 5.27 1.01 7.99
N ALA A 99 4.56 2.05 8.42
CA ALA A 99 5.05 3.42 8.36
C ALA A 99 6.32 3.61 9.21
N ARG A 100 6.33 3.09 10.44
CA ARG A 100 7.49 3.12 11.34
C ARG A 100 8.69 2.38 10.75
N ASP A 101 8.46 1.15 10.31
CA ASP A 101 9.54 0.22 10.00
C ASP A 101 10.11 0.44 8.58
N HIS A 102 9.32 1.02 7.66
CA HIS A 102 9.70 1.14 6.25
C HIS A 102 9.57 2.54 5.64
N LEU A 103 8.68 3.40 6.14
CA LEU A 103 8.47 4.74 5.57
C LEU A 103 9.25 5.85 6.29
N GLY A 104 9.85 5.54 7.44
CA GLY A 104 10.64 6.49 8.22
C GLY A 104 9.82 7.29 9.24
N MET A 105 8.62 6.82 9.58
CA MET A 105 7.79 7.47 10.59
C MET A 105 8.50 7.53 11.94
N ARG A 106 8.51 8.74 12.51
CA ARG A 106 9.07 9.04 13.83
C ARG A 106 8.03 8.81 14.92
N ASN A 107 8.05 9.62 15.98
CA ASN A 107 7.06 9.52 17.04
C ASN A 107 5.67 9.92 16.52
N LEU A 108 4.66 9.07 16.76
CA LEU A 108 3.32 9.26 16.22
C LEU A 108 2.64 10.53 16.78
N ALA A 109 2.87 10.84 18.06
CA ALA A 109 2.29 12.01 18.69
C ALA A 109 2.91 13.31 18.14
N GLU A 110 4.22 13.33 17.90
CA GLU A 110 4.92 14.45 17.25
C GLU A 110 4.36 14.69 15.84
N GLU A 111 4.29 13.65 15.00
CA GLU A 111 3.81 13.77 13.62
C GLU A 111 2.34 14.22 13.54
N ARG A 112 1.50 13.81 14.49
CA ARG A 112 0.12 14.31 14.60
C ARG A 112 0.06 15.76 15.06
N SER A 113 0.93 16.16 15.99
CA SER A 113 0.98 17.55 16.47
C SER A 113 1.42 18.54 15.38
N ASN A 114 2.15 18.06 14.38
CA ASN A 114 2.60 18.85 13.23
C ASN A 114 1.49 19.07 12.18
N ALA A 115 0.36 18.36 12.27
CA ALA A 115 -0.73 18.47 11.32
C ALA A 115 -1.93 19.25 11.88
N ASN A 116 -2.54 20.07 11.03
CA ASN A 116 -3.77 20.77 11.36
C ASN A 116 -4.98 19.98 10.83
N ILE A 117 -5.45 19.01 11.60
CA ILE A 117 -6.65 18.24 11.27
C ILE A 117 -7.89 19.07 11.60
N VAL A 118 -8.65 19.43 10.56
CA VAL A 118 -9.86 20.25 10.68
C VAL A 118 -11.15 19.43 10.73
N GLN A 119 -11.10 18.19 10.24
CA GLN A 119 -12.26 17.29 10.27
C GLN A 119 -11.81 15.84 10.25
N VAL A 120 -12.49 15.00 11.02
CA VAL A 120 -12.36 13.54 10.98
C VAL A 120 -13.72 12.97 10.60
N VAL A 121 -13.73 12.05 9.64
CA VAL A 121 -14.90 11.29 9.20
C VAL A 121 -14.66 9.83 9.60
N PRO A 122 -15.32 9.34 10.66
CA PRO A 122 -15.21 7.95 11.10
C PRO A 122 -15.61 6.98 9.99
N PHE A 123 -15.21 5.71 10.14
CA PHE A 123 -15.60 4.67 9.20
C PHE A 123 -17.13 4.52 9.16
N ASP A 124 -17.69 4.58 7.97
CA ASP A 124 -19.11 4.37 7.72
C ASP A 124 -19.30 3.16 6.80
N SER A 125 -20.13 2.20 7.23
CA SER A 125 -20.38 0.96 6.49
C SER A 125 -21.09 1.13 5.15
N ALA A 126 -21.85 2.22 4.96
CA ALA A 126 -22.57 2.50 3.72
C ALA A 126 -21.61 2.97 2.61
N VAL A 127 -20.58 3.75 2.98
CA VAL A 127 -19.54 4.23 2.05
C VAL A 127 -18.23 3.45 2.13
N LYS A 128 -18.11 2.53 3.10
CA LYS A 128 -16.97 1.64 3.36
C LYS A 128 -15.62 2.36 3.41
N CYS A 129 -15.58 3.58 3.92
CA CYS A 129 -14.36 4.36 4.04
C CYS A 129 -14.38 5.25 5.30
N SER A 130 -13.19 5.71 5.69
CA SER A 130 -12.97 6.78 6.66
C SER A 130 -12.03 7.82 6.06
N ALA A 131 -12.11 9.05 6.58
CA ALA A 131 -11.27 10.14 6.11
C ALA A 131 -10.81 11.08 7.23
N ALA A 132 -9.71 11.77 6.98
CA ALA A 132 -9.27 12.91 7.76
C ALA A 132 -8.93 14.07 6.83
N VAL A 133 -9.39 15.28 7.15
CA VAL A 133 -9.13 16.49 6.40
C VAL A 133 -8.12 17.34 7.15
N ALA A 134 -6.99 17.59 6.52
CA ALA A 134 -5.93 18.45 7.02
C ALA A 134 -5.93 19.79 6.28
N LYS A 135 -5.72 20.89 7.01
CA LYS A 135 -5.39 22.19 6.43
C LYS A 135 -3.87 22.29 6.26
N LEU A 136 -3.42 22.52 5.03
CA LEU A 136 -2.01 22.68 4.69
C LEU A 136 -1.54 24.10 4.96
N SER A 137 -0.21 24.28 5.06
CA SER A 137 0.42 25.58 5.31
C SER A 137 0.17 26.62 4.21
N ASP A 138 -0.07 26.16 2.97
CA ASP A 138 -0.42 26.99 1.82
C ASP A 138 -1.91 27.38 1.77
N GLY A 139 -2.68 27.00 2.79
CA GLY A 139 -4.11 27.30 2.91
C GLY A 139 -5.03 26.33 2.19
N ARG A 140 -4.51 25.36 1.42
CA ARG A 140 -5.31 24.28 0.82
C ARG A 140 -5.75 23.27 1.87
N TYR A 141 -6.76 22.48 1.53
CA TYR A 141 -7.20 21.34 2.32
C TYR A 141 -6.86 20.04 1.60
N ARG A 142 -6.37 19.05 2.34
CA ARG A 142 -6.09 17.71 1.85
C ARG A 142 -6.91 16.70 2.63
N MET A 143 -7.61 15.84 1.90
CA MET A 143 -8.35 14.73 2.49
C MET A 143 -7.54 13.44 2.32
N TYR A 144 -7.21 12.80 3.44
CA TYR A 144 -6.63 11.46 3.47
C TYR A 144 -7.78 10.47 3.63
N VAL A 145 -7.86 9.46 2.76
CA VAL A 145 -8.97 8.49 2.74
C VAL A 145 -8.42 7.07 2.76
N LYS A 146 -9.06 6.19 3.52
CA LYS A 146 -8.81 4.75 3.52
C LYS A 146 -10.13 4.01 3.57
N GLY A 147 -10.19 2.81 3.01
CA GLY A 147 -11.44 2.05 2.92
C GLY A 147 -11.31 0.86 2.00
N ALA A 148 -12.46 0.31 1.62
CA ALA A 148 -12.53 -0.78 0.65
C ALA A 148 -11.98 -0.30 -0.71
N SER A 149 -10.97 -0.99 -1.21
CA SER A 149 -10.20 -0.58 -2.39
C SER A 149 -11.05 -0.49 -3.65
N GLU A 150 -12.02 -1.39 -3.82
CA GLU A 150 -12.97 -1.40 -4.94
C GLU A 150 -13.88 -0.16 -4.92
N ILE A 151 -14.26 0.31 -3.74
CA ILE A 151 -15.12 1.49 -3.58
C ILE A 151 -14.33 2.77 -3.83
N LEU A 152 -13.09 2.84 -3.35
CA LEU A 152 -12.23 4.00 -3.54
C LEU A 152 -11.77 4.12 -4.98
N LEU A 153 -11.39 3.01 -5.63
CA LEU A 153 -10.97 3.01 -7.04
C LEU A 153 -12.07 3.59 -7.94
N GLY A 154 -13.33 3.21 -7.72
CA GLY A 154 -14.48 3.75 -8.48
C GLY A 154 -14.76 5.24 -8.24
N LYS A 155 -14.03 5.92 -7.34
CA LYS A 155 -14.11 7.36 -7.08
C LYS A 155 -12.84 8.12 -7.49
N CYS A 156 -11.84 7.44 -8.05
CA CYS A 156 -10.56 8.03 -8.42
C CYS A 156 -10.52 8.41 -9.90
N ASP A 157 -10.33 9.70 -10.18
CA ASP A 157 -10.11 10.19 -11.55
C ASP A 157 -8.63 10.32 -11.93
N ASN A 158 -7.74 10.29 -10.93
CA ASN A 158 -6.31 10.49 -11.10
C ASN A 158 -5.50 9.44 -10.34
N ILE A 159 -4.28 9.20 -10.81
CA ILE A 159 -3.31 8.29 -10.22
C ILE A 159 -1.93 8.93 -10.17
N VAL A 160 -1.13 8.59 -9.16
CA VAL A 160 0.30 8.91 -9.16
C VAL A 160 0.96 8.12 -10.29
N THR A 161 1.52 8.83 -11.28
CA THR A 161 1.97 8.22 -12.54
C THR A 161 3.23 7.38 -12.36
N ASP A 162 4.15 7.82 -11.51
CA ASP A 162 5.37 7.10 -11.16
C ASP A 162 5.70 7.32 -9.69
N ALA A 163 5.34 6.35 -8.87
CA ALA A 163 5.57 6.41 -7.43
C ALA A 163 7.05 6.31 -7.02
N SER A 164 7.96 6.00 -7.97
CA SER A 164 9.41 5.99 -7.72
C SER A 164 10.08 7.36 -7.89
N LYS A 165 9.33 8.34 -8.41
CA LYS A 165 9.80 9.69 -8.71
C LYS A 165 9.07 10.74 -7.85
N GLU A 166 8.97 11.95 -8.38
CA GLU A 166 8.25 13.06 -7.77
C GLU A 166 6.74 12.79 -7.73
N LEU A 167 6.06 13.45 -6.79
CA LEU A 167 4.61 13.35 -6.64
C LEU A 167 3.89 14.05 -7.80
N ILE A 168 3.70 13.32 -8.89
CA ILE A 168 2.97 13.77 -10.07
C ILE A 168 1.75 12.88 -10.24
N ALA A 169 0.57 13.51 -10.22
CA ALA A 169 -0.68 12.84 -10.56
C ALA A 169 -1.04 13.14 -12.02
N GLY A 170 -1.60 12.14 -12.68
CA GLY A 170 -2.19 12.26 -14.01
C GLY A 170 -3.53 11.55 -14.09
N PRO A 171 -4.28 11.76 -15.19
CA PRO A 171 -5.56 11.10 -15.40
C PRO A 171 -5.43 9.58 -15.31
N MET A 172 -6.37 8.93 -14.64
CA MET A 172 -6.43 7.48 -14.61
C MET A 172 -6.96 6.96 -15.95
N THR A 173 -6.16 6.19 -16.67
CA THR A 173 -6.57 5.54 -17.92
C THR A 173 -7.38 4.27 -17.65
N GLY A 174 -8.07 3.75 -18.67
CA GLY A 174 -8.76 2.47 -18.58
C GLY A 174 -7.82 1.31 -18.20
N ASP A 175 -6.62 1.29 -18.77
CA ASP A 175 -5.60 0.29 -18.45
C ASP A 175 -5.15 0.39 -16.99
N ASN A 176 -4.98 1.61 -16.46
CA ASN A 176 -4.64 1.81 -15.05
C ASN A 176 -5.74 1.28 -14.13
N HIS A 177 -7.00 1.59 -14.45
CA HIS A 177 -8.15 1.12 -13.68
C HIS A 177 -8.23 -0.41 -13.69
N GLN A 178 -8.13 -1.03 -14.88
CA GLN A 178 -8.19 -2.49 -15.03
C GLN A 178 -7.04 -3.19 -14.31
N ALA A 179 -5.82 -2.63 -14.37
CA ALA A 179 -4.66 -3.19 -13.66
C ALA A 179 -4.84 -3.17 -12.13
N LEU A 180 -5.40 -2.09 -11.58
CA LEU A 180 -5.70 -1.99 -10.16
C LEU A 180 -6.87 -2.89 -9.75
N GLU A 181 -7.91 -2.98 -10.57
CA GLU A 181 -9.03 -3.88 -10.33
C GLU A 181 -8.57 -5.35 -10.28
N HIS A 182 -7.67 -5.75 -11.17
CA HIS A 182 -7.09 -7.09 -11.14
C HIS A 182 -6.36 -7.36 -9.81
N VAL A 183 -5.58 -6.41 -9.29
CA VAL A 183 -4.92 -6.53 -7.98
C VAL A 183 -5.92 -6.68 -6.84
N ILE A 184 -7.00 -5.92 -6.87
CA ILE A 184 -8.02 -5.92 -5.81
C ILE A 184 -8.76 -7.26 -5.75
N THR A 185 -8.93 -7.90 -6.90
CA THR A 185 -9.70 -9.16 -7.04
C THR A 185 -8.87 -10.44 -7.02
N ALA A 186 -7.54 -10.34 -7.11
CA ALA A 186 -6.61 -11.47 -7.12
C ALA A 186 -6.44 -12.09 -5.72
#